data_AF-B6A820-F1
#
_entry.id   AF-B6A820-F1
#
_cell.length_a   1.000
_cell.length_b   1.000
_cell.length_c   1.000
_cell.angle_alpha   90.00
_cell.angle_beta   90.00
_cell.angle_gamma   90.00
#
_symmetry.space_group_name_H-M   'P 1'
#
loop_
_entity.id
_entity.type
_entity.pdbx_description
1 polymer ?
#
loop_
_entity_poly.entity_id
_entity_poly.type
_entity_poly.pdbx_seq_one_letter_code
_entity_poly.pdbx_strand_id
1 'polypeptide(L)'
;MEPGHYQDISNEDYHSGPGVSKSQLDDVAINPAILTWKKTAPVDTEKLKALDMGTALHCLLLEPDEFDKRFIKAPEFNRRTTDGKAAEKDFLKECEESGKTVMDFEQHRKLELMQGSAMAHPAARYFLEAEGYCES
;
A
#
# COMPACT_ATOMS: atom_id res chain seq x y z
N MET A 1 2.28 -22.72 9.22
CA MET A 1 0.94 -22.18 9.46
C MET A 1 -0.05 -23.31 9.19
N GLU A 2 -0.88 -23.67 10.17
CA GLU A 2 -1.89 -24.73 10.03
C GLU A 2 -3.16 -24.17 9.34
N PRO A 3 -4.03 -25.00 8.74
CA PRO A 3 -5.31 -24.53 8.22
C PRO A 3 -6.16 -23.87 9.30
N GLY A 4 -6.61 -22.63 9.07
CA GLY A 4 -7.40 -21.86 10.03
C GLY A 4 -7.64 -20.42 9.58
N HIS A 5 -8.49 -19.70 10.31
CA HIS A 5 -8.68 -18.26 10.15
C HIS A 5 -7.82 -17.53 11.19
N TYR A 6 -6.89 -16.70 10.72
CA TYR A 6 -5.97 -15.93 11.54
C TYR A 6 -6.32 -14.45 11.44
N GLN A 7 -6.38 -13.75 12.58
CA GLN A 7 -6.76 -12.33 12.65
C GLN A 7 -5.58 -11.41 12.98
N ASP A 8 -4.49 -11.95 13.52
CA ASP A 8 -3.35 -11.17 14.02
C ASP A 8 -2.03 -11.69 13.43
N ILE A 9 -1.97 -11.86 12.11
CA ILE A 9 -0.74 -12.21 11.40
C ILE A 9 -0.35 -11.08 10.47
N SER A 10 0.94 -10.79 10.37
CA SER A 10 1.42 -9.80 9.41
C SER A 10 1.21 -10.29 7.98
N ASN A 11 1.07 -9.36 7.04
CA ASN A 11 0.99 -9.71 5.62
C ASN A 11 2.25 -10.47 5.14
N GLU A 12 3.42 -10.16 5.72
CA GLU A 12 4.66 -10.90 5.47
C GLU A 12 4.58 -12.34 5.97
N ASP A 13 4.11 -12.55 7.20
CA ASP A 13 3.92 -13.90 7.77
C ASP A 13 2.91 -14.70 6.96
N TYR A 14 1.80 -14.07 6.54
CA TYR A 14 0.78 -14.66 5.67
C TYR A 14 1.39 -15.19 4.37
N HIS A 15 2.19 -14.36 3.69
CA HIS A 15 2.82 -14.73 2.42
C HIS A 15 4.03 -15.66 2.56
N SER A 16 4.65 -15.74 3.75
CA SER A 16 5.75 -16.68 4.06
C SER A 16 5.28 -18.11 4.33
N GLY A 17 3.96 -18.31 4.52
CA GLY A 17 3.37 -19.60 4.78
C GLY A 17 3.60 -20.63 3.66
N PRO A 18 3.42 -21.94 3.93
CA PRO A 18 3.63 -23.01 2.94
C PRO A 18 2.56 -23.05 1.83
N GLY A 19 1.53 -22.20 1.92
CA GLY A 19 0.43 -22.14 0.96
C GLY A 19 0.86 -21.64 -0.42
N VAL A 20 0.04 -21.94 -1.43
CA VAL A 20 0.22 -21.42 -2.79
C VAL A 20 -0.81 -20.33 -3.03
N SER A 21 -0.34 -19.10 -3.26
CA SER A 21 -1.20 -17.96 -3.56
C SER A 21 -1.74 -18.01 -4.99
N LYS A 22 -2.81 -17.24 -5.26
CA LYS A 22 -3.38 -17.10 -6.60
C LYS A 22 -2.34 -16.65 -7.64
N SER A 23 -1.48 -15.67 -7.31
CA SER A 23 -0.42 -15.22 -8.24
C SER A 23 0.60 -16.32 -8.54
N GLN A 24 0.90 -17.18 -7.58
CA GLN A 24 1.79 -18.33 -7.82
C GLN A 24 1.11 -19.38 -8.72
N LEU A 25 -0.21 -19.55 -8.61
CA LEU A 25 -0.97 -20.40 -9.53
C LEU A 25 -1.00 -19.83 -10.95
N ASP A 26 -1.09 -18.51 -11.11
CA ASP A 26 -0.99 -17.86 -12.42
C ASP A 26 0.38 -18.13 -13.07
N ASP A 27 1.47 -18.09 -12.30
CA ASP A 27 2.80 -18.44 -12.79
C ASP A 27 2.88 -19.88 -13.28
N VAL A 28 2.30 -20.82 -12.51
CA VAL A 28 2.23 -22.24 -12.88
C VAL A 28 1.39 -22.44 -14.14
N ALA A 29 0.29 -21.70 -14.28
CA ALA A 29 -0.59 -21.76 -15.45
C ALA A 29 0.12 -21.33 -16.74
N ILE A 30 1.07 -20.40 -16.66
CA ILE A 30 1.95 -20.06 -17.78
C ILE A 30 2.98 -21.18 -18.01
N ASN A 31 3.77 -21.47 -16.97
CA ASN A 31 4.75 -22.56 -16.97
C ASN A 31 5.21 -22.84 -15.52
N PRO A 32 5.14 -24.09 -15.03
CA PRO A 32 5.60 -24.44 -13.67
C PRO A 32 7.02 -23.98 -13.32
N ALA A 33 7.93 -23.89 -14.30
CA ALA A 33 9.29 -23.43 -14.08
C ALA A 33 9.39 -21.94 -13.69
N ILE A 34 8.40 -21.11 -14.07
CA ILE A 34 8.38 -19.68 -13.76
C ILE A 34 8.29 -19.44 -12.26
N LEU A 35 7.46 -20.22 -11.56
CA LEU A 35 7.33 -20.11 -10.10
C LEU A 35 8.68 -20.38 -9.40
N THR A 36 9.37 -21.44 -9.80
CA THR A 36 10.69 -21.79 -9.26
C THR A 36 11.74 -20.73 -9.57
N TRP A 37 11.72 -20.19 -10.79
CA TRP A 37 12.61 -19.11 -11.20
C TRP A 37 12.35 -17.84 -10.39
N LYS A 38 11.10 -17.37 -10.29
CA LYS A 38 10.74 -16.15 -9.53
C LYS A 38 11.10 -16.24 -8.05
N LYS A 39 11.04 -17.42 -7.43
CA LYS A 39 11.44 -17.61 -6.03
C LYS A 39 12.94 -17.43 -5.78
N THR A 40 13.77 -17.62 -6.79
CA THR A 40 15.24 -17.61 -6.65
C THR A 40 15.92 -16.49 -7.45
N ALA A 41 15.21 -15.88 -8.39
CA ALA A 41 15.70 -14.77 -9.18
C ALA A 41 15.93 -13.52 -8.30
N PRO A 42 17.03 -12.79 -8.50
CA PRO A 42 17.26 -11.54 -7.79
C PRO A 42 16.22 -10.49 -8.22
N VAL A 43 15.68 -9.77 -7.23
CA VAL A 43 14.70 -8.69 -7.44
C VAL A 43 15.36 -7.35 -7.12
N ASP A 44 15.13 -6.37 -7.99
CA ASP A 44 15.52 -4.99 -7.76
C ASP A 44 14.59 -4.36 -6.72
N THR A 45 15.06 -4.31 -5.47
CA THR A 45 14.29 -3.80 -4.33
C THR A 45 14.15 -2.28 -4.34
N GLU A 46 14.97 -1.55 -5.09
CA GLU A 46 14.85 -0.09 -5.18
C GLU A 46 13.58 0.32 -5.95
N LYS A 47 13.17 -0.50 -6.93
CA LYS A 47 11.91 -0.29 -7.66
C LYS A 47 10.65 -0.57 -6.83
N LEU A 48 10.79 -1.29 -5.72
CA LEU A 48 9.69 -1.54 -4.78
C LEU A 48 9.43 -0.35 -3.85
N LYS A 49 10.35 0.63 -3.78
CA LYS A 49 10.22 1.82 -2.91
C LYS A 49 9.36 2.93 -3.50
N ALA A 50 8.95 2.81 -4.76
CA ALA A 50 8.03 3.78 -5.35
C ALA A 50 6.65 3.63 -4.70
N LEU A 51 5.99 4.76 -4.42
CA LEU A 51 4.61 4.75 -3.94
C LEU A 51 3.72 4.02 -4.96
N ASP A 52 3.15 2.90 -4.55
CA ASP A 52 2.06 2.25 -5.27
C ASP A 52 0.74 2.86 -4.82
N MET A 53 0.15 3.69 -5.70
CA MET A 53 -1.16 4.31 -5.47
C MET A 53 -2.27 3.27 -5.26
N GLY A 54 -2.13 2.06 -5.82
CA GLY A 54 -3.06 0.95 -5.60
C GLY A 54 -3.00 0.48 -4.15
N THR A 55 -1.80 0.26 -3.63
CA THR A 55 -1.56 -0.13 -2.22
C THR A 55 -2.03 0.95 -1.25
N ALA A 56 -1.77 2.22 -1.55
CA ALA A 56 -2.26 3.33 -0.72
C ALA A 56 -3.80 3.39 -0.71
N LEU A 57 -4.45 3.18 -1.86
CA LEU A 57 -5.91 3.18 -1.94
C LEU A 57 -6.52 1.99 -1.22
N HIS A 58 -5.90 0.80 -1.37
CA HIS A 58 -6.28 -0.41 -0.66
C HIS A 58 -6.31 -0.18 0.84
N CYS A 59 -5.19 0.28 1.40
CA CYS A 59 -5.07 0.57 2.83
C CYS A 59 -6.10 1.62 3.27
N LEU A 60 -6.29 2.69 2.48
CA LEU A 60 -7.27 3.74 2.80
C LEU A 60 -8.73 3.23 2.83
N LEU A 61 -9.06 2.21 2.04
CA LEU A 61 -10.42 1.66 1.94
C LEU A 61 -10.67 0.49 2.90
N LEU A 62 -9.69 -0.40 3.05
CA LEU A 62 -9.87 -1.71 3.71
C LEU A 62 -9.15 -1.79 5.06
N GLU A 63 -8.16 -0.93 5.31
CA GLU A 63 -7.32 -0.92 6.51
C GLU A 63 -7.21 0.53 7.07
N PRO A 64 -8.32 1.24 7.31
CA PRO A 64 -8.29 2.68 7.63
C PRO A 64 -7.45 3.01 8.86
N ASP A 65 -7.41 2.12 9.86
CA ASP A 65 -6.61 2.27 11.08
C ASP A 65 -5.09 2.14 10.85
N GLU A 66 -4.69 1.56 9.72
CA GLU A 66 -3.30 1.35 9.32
C GLU A 66 -2.77 2.47 8.42
N PHE A 67 -3.66 3.22 7.76
CA PHE A 67 -3.27 4.22 6.78
C PHE A 67 -2.34 5.29 7.36
N ASP A 68 -2.70 5.88 8.50
CA ASP A 68 -1.88 6.92 9.16
C ASP A 68 -0.60 6.35 9.79
N LYS A 69 -0.51 5.02 9.95
CA LYS A 69 0.71 4.34 10.41
C LYS A 69 1.70 4.13 9.26
N ARG A 70 1.22 3.96 8.03
CA ARG A 70 2.04 3.63 6.85
C ARG A 70 2.33 4.81 5.93
N PHE A 71 1.47 5.82 5.91
CA PHE A 71 1.56 6.93 4.96
C PHE A 71 1.56 8.30 5.64
N ILE A 72 2.21 9.27 5.01
CA ILE A 72 2.22 10.68 5.40
C ILE A 72 1.73 11.52 4.21
N LYS A 73 0.77 12.42 4.46
CA LYS A 73 0.29 13.40 3.47
C LYS A 73 1.13 14.67 3.57
N ALA A 74 1.98 14.93 2.58
CA ALA A 74 2.79 16.14 2.55
C ALA A 74 1.93 17.36 2.16
N PRO A 75 2.17 18.54 2.76
CA PRO A 75 1.49 19.76 2.36
C PRO A 75 1.94 20.21 0.95
N GLU A 76 1.20 21.13 0.36
CA GLU A 76 1.61 21.76 -0.90
C GLU A 76 2.81 22.70 -0.68
N PHE A 77 3.93 22.44 -1.36
CA PHE A 77 5.12 23.27 -1.29
C PHE A 77 5.27 24.17 -2.54
N ASN A 78 5.55 25.46 -2.31
CA ASN A 78 5.87 26.37 -3.42
C ASN A 78 7.33 26.19 -3.89
N ARG A 79 7.54 25.23 -4.78
CA ARG A 79 8.84 24.91 -5.40
C ARG A 79 9.42 26.03 -6.28
N ARG A 80 8.72 27.14 -6.52
CA ARG A 80 9.26 28.30 -7.25
C ARG A 80 10.12 29.21 -6.38
N THR A 81 9.98 29.12 -5.06
CA THR A 81 10.72 29.94 -4.09
C THR A 81 11.85 29.14 -3.45
N THR A 82 12.92 29.82 -3.02
CA THR A 82 14.01 29.18 -2.27
C THR A 82 13.50 28.63 -0.95
N ASP A 83 12.66 29.39 -0.25
CA ASP A 83 12.09 29.01 1.04
C ASP A 83 11.18 27.78 0.91
N GLY A 84 10.35 27.69 -0.13
CA GLY A 84 9.49 26.53 -0.36
C GLY A 84 10.26 25.25 -0.70
N LYS A 85 11.41 25.36 -1.40
CA LYS A 85 12.32 24.21 -1.61
C LYS A 85 13.02 23.78 -0.31
N ALA A 86 13.39 24.75 0.54
CA ALA A 86 13.98 24.46 1.84
C ALA A 86 12.97 23.76 2.75
N ALA A 87 11.74 24.28 2.83
CA ALA A 87 10.65 23.69 3.61
C ALA A 87 10.31 22.25 3.16
N GLU A 88 10.26 21.99 1.84
CA GLU A 88 10.07 20.63 1.32
C GLU A 88 11.19 19.69 1.76
N LYS A 89 12.45 20.14 1.66
CA LYS A 89 13.61 19.35 2.06
C LYS A 89 13.62 19.06 3.57
N ASP A 90 13.31 20.06 4.38
CA ASP A 90 13.27 19.92 5.83
C ASP A 90 12.14 18.96 6.24
N PHE A 91 10.96 19.07 5.62
CA PHE A 91 9.85 18.14 5.82
C PHE A 91 10.21 16.69 5.46
N LEU A 92 10.83 16.47 4.29
CA LEU A 92 11.25 15.12 3.88
C LEU A 92 12.26 14.54 4.88
N LYS A 93 13.20 15.36 5.37
CA LYS A 93 14.18 14.94 6.37
C LYS A 93 13.54 14.59 7.72
N GLU A 94 12.54 15.35 8.16
CA GLU A 94 11.76 15.01 9.37
C GLU A 94 10.98 13.70 9.19
N CYS A 95 10.50 13.42 7.98
CA CYS A 95 9.77 12.20 7.68
C CYS A 95 10.67 10.96 7.52
N GLU A 96 11.96 11.11 7.18
CA GLU A 96 12.90 9.98 7.02
C GLU A 96 12.98 9.11 8.30
N GLU A 97 12.88 9.73 9.48
CA GLU A 97 12.93 9.02 10.77
C GLU A 97 11.66 8.21 11.07
N SER A 98 10.55 8.49 10.37
CA SER A 98 9.26 7.83 10.61
C SER A 98 9.15 6.44 9.97
N GLY A 99 9.97 6.15 8.95
CA GLY A 99 9.85 4.93 8.15
C GLY A 99 8.55 4.82 7.31
N LYS A 100 7.73 5.87 7.28
CA LYS A 100 6.46 5.92 6.54
C LYS A 100 6.67 6.36 5.10
N THR A 101 5.75 5.98 4.22
CA THR A 101 5.76 6.44 2.83
C THR A 101 5.15 7.84 2.74
N VAL A 102 5.96 8.82 2.34
CA VAL A 102 5.50 10.19 2.11
C VAL A 102 4.84 10.30 0.74
N MET A 103 3.61 10.80 0.70
CA MET A 103 2.89 11.14 -0.52
C MET A 103 2.93 12.66 -0.70
N ASP A 104 3.25 13.12 -1.90
CA ASP A 104 3.13 14.53 -2.25
C ASP A 104 1.65 15.00 -2.28
N PHE A 105 1.48 16.32 -2.37
CA PHE A 105 0.16 16.94 -2.34
C PHE A 105 -0.79 16.40 -3.41
N GLU A 106 -0.32 16.27 -4.66
CA GLU A 106 -1.16 15.81 -5.76
C GLU A 106 -1.47 14.31 -5.63
N GLN A 107 -0.54 13.52 -5.09
CA GLN A 107 -0.75 12.10 -4.82
C GLN A 107 -1.86 11.88 -3.79
N HIS A 108 -1.78 12.50 -2.60
CA HIS A 108 -2.81 12.29 -1.59
C HIS A 108 -4.16 12.92 -2.00
N ARG A 109 -4.15 14.06 -2.72
CA ARG A 109 -5.36 14.65 -3.29
C ARG A 109 -6.04 13.70 -4.29
N LYS A 110 -5.26 13.08 -5.17
CA LYS A 110 -5.78 12.07 -6.11
C LYS A 110 -6.36 10.86 -5.36
N LEU A 111 -5.70 10.43 -4.29
CA LEU A 111 -6.15 9.32 -3.46
C LEU A 111 -7.51 9.60 -2.81
N GLU A 112 -7.70 10.80 -2.26
CA GLU A 112 -8.97 11.25 -1.66
C GLU A 112 -10.10 11.29 -2.69
N LEU A 113 -9.82 11.74 -3.91
CA LEU A 113 -10.80 11.68 -5.01
C LEU A 113 -11.16 10.25 -5.40
N MET A 114 -10.19 9.33 -5.41
CA MET A 114 -10.44 7.91 -5.69
C MET A 114 -11.30 7.27 -4.59
N GLN A 115 -10.98 7.54 -3.32
CA GLN A 115 -11.78 7.10 -2.17
C GLN A 115 -13.21 7.66 -2.25
N GLY A 116 -13.35 8.96 -2.47
CA GLY A 116 -14.66 9.61 -2.60
C GLY A 116 -15.50 9.05 -3.74
N SER A 117 -14.86 8.71 -4.88
CA SER A 117 -15.53 8.04 -6.01
C SER A 117 -16.04 6.64 -5.63
N ALA A 118 -15.22 5.84 -4.93
CA ALA A 118 -15.62 4.51 -4.45
C ALA A 118 -16.80 4.61 -3.47
N MET A 119 -16.75 5.55 -2.51
CA MET A 119 -17.79 5.77 -1.52
C MET A 119 -19.07 6.38 -2.09
N ALA A 120 -19.02 7.01 -3.27
CA ALA A 120 -20.20 7.47 -3.98
C ALA A 120 -20.99 6.32 -4.65
N HIS A 121 -20.34 5.18 -4.90
CA HIS A 121 -21.01 4.02 -5.50
C HIS A 121 -21.81 3.22 -4.44
N PRO A 122 -23.14 3.07 -4.58
CA PRO A 122 -23.99 2.48 -3.52
C PRO A 122 -23.55 1.09 -3.05
N ALA A 123 -23.19 0.19 -3.99
CA ALA A 123 -22.77 -1.15 -3.63
C ALA A 123 -21.39 -1.19 -2.96
N ALA A 124 -20.45 -0.35 -3.42
CA ALA A 124 -19.10 -0.34 -2.85
C ALA A 124 -19.16 0.22 -1.43
N ARG A 125 -19.87 1.33 -1.25
CA ARG A 125 -20.15 1.90 0.06
C ARG A 125 -20.81 0.89 1.00
N TYR A 126 -21.84 0.18 0.54
CA TYR A 126 -22.51 -0.84 1.34
C TYR A 126 -21.54 -1.91 1.86
N PHE A 127 -20.62 -2.39 1.03
CA PHE A 127 -19.63 -3.38 1.47
C PHE A 127 -18.53 -2.80 2.36
N LEU A 128 -18.08 -1.57 2.09
CA LEU A 128 -17.02 -0.91 2.85
C LEU A 128 -17.49 -0.43 4.24
N GLU A 129 -18.77 -0.08 4.39
CA GLU A 129 -19.37 0.34 5.66
C GLU A 129 -20.05 -0.82 6.43
N ALA A 130 -20.04 -2.04 5.86
CA ALA A 130 -20.66 -3.19 6.51
C ALA A 130 -19.96 -3.52 7.84
N GLU A 131 -20.73 -3.91 8.86
CA GLU A 131 -20.17 -4.37 10.12
C GLU A 131 -19.33 -5.63 9.91
N GLY A 132 -18.08 -5.60 10.36
CA GLY A 132 -17.15 -6.72 10.21
C GLY A 132 -15.74 -6.34 10.63
N TYR A 133 -14.82 -7.29 10.48
CA TYR A 133 -13.40 -7.04 10.67
C TYR A 133 -12.81 -6.44 9.40
N CYS A 134 -12.16 -5.29 9.54
CA CYS A 134 -11.32 -4.71 8.50
C CYS A 134 -10.05 -5.54 8.31
N GLU A 135 -9.41 -5.40 7.16
CA GLU A 135 -8.11 -6.01 6.92
C GLU A 135 -7.06 -5.34 7.84
N SER A 136 -5.99 -6.08 8.17
CA SER A 136 -4.93 -5.69 9.10
C SER A 136 -3.55 -5.87 8.49
#